data_AF-A0A858R526-F1
#
_entry.id   AF-A0A858R526-F1
#
_cell.length_a   1.000
_cell.length_b   1.000
_cell.length_c   1.000
_cell.angle_alpha   90.00
_cell.angle_beta   90.00
_cell.angle_gamma   90.00
#
_symmetry.space_group_name_H-M   'P 1'
#
loop_
_entity.id
_entity.type
_entity.pdbx_description
1 polymer ?
#
loop_
_entity_poly.entity_id
_entity_poly.type
_entity_poly.pdbx_seq_one_letter_code
_entity_poly.pdbx_strand_id
1 'polypeptide(L)'
;MDASRAIPEGNRVTEGLALERPVMPLHPHNLFLQARLELGWVGSALLAWFGVVLLARIGRLPRAPRAFALACYGSSVLVACFAYGAWQTWWVCTLLLAGFLFVGVAERPGLTASAPGSPRPLP
;
A
#
# COMPACT_ATOMS: atom_id res chain seq x y z
N MET A 1 15.46 10.17 8.35
CA MET A 1 14.59 10.32 9.54
C MET A 1 15.19 11.40 10.43
N ASP A 2 14.86 12.67 10.19
CA ASP A 2 15.41 13.84 10.92
C ASP A 2 14.28 14.75 11.47
N ALA A 3 13.02 14.36 11.29
CA ALA A 3 11.85 15.21 11.55
C ALA A 3 11.39 15.24 13.02
N SER A 4 11.89 14.36 13.88
CA SER A 4 11.56 14.36 15.32
C SER A 4 12.14 15.56 16.09
N ARG A 5 13.05 16.32 15.47
CA ARG A 5 13.74 17.47 16.08
C ARG A 5 12.92 18.76 16.11
N ALA A 6 11.81 18.83 15.39
CA ALA A 6 11.02 20.05 15.22
C ALA A 6 9.84 20.19 16.19
N ILE A 7 9.59 19.23 17.09
CA ILE A 7 8.49 19.30 18.06
C ILE A 7 8.92 20.15 19.27
N PRO A 8 8.25 21.28 19.57
CA PRO A 8 8.46 22.00 20.82
C PRO A 8 8.06 21.06 21.96
N GLU A 9 8.99 20.78 22.88
CA GLU A 9 8.89 19.81 24.01
C GLU A 9 9.37 18.36 23.78
N GLY A 10 10.02 18.03 22.66
CA GLY A 10 10.55 16.67 22.41
C GLY A 10 11.66 16.17 23.36
N ASN A 11 12.10 16.99 24.33
CA ASN A 11 13.23 16.71 25.22
C ASN A 11 12.89 16.83 26.74
N ARG A 12 11.60 16.79 27.12
CA ARG A 12 11.24 16.74 28.54
C ARG A 12 11.48 15.33 29.07
N VAL A 13 12.63 15.14 29.70
CA VAL A 13 12.95 13.96 30.50
C VAL A 13 12.12 14.07 31.78
N THR A 14 11.29 13.08 32.08
CA THR A 14 10.61 13.01 33.38
C THR A 14 11.66 12.68 34.44
N GLU A 15 12.24 13.70 35.07
CA GLU A 15 13.07 13.51 36.25
C GLU A 15 12.21 12.94 37.38
N GLY A 16 12.30 11.64 37.61
CA GLY A 16 11.57 11.01 38.73
C GLY A 16 11.54 9.49 38.75
N LEU A 17 11.81 8.81 37.64
CA LEU A 17 11.93 7.35 37.58
C LEU A 17 13.15 7.02 36.71
N ALA A 18 14.11 6.27 37.24
CA ALA A 18 15.38 5.91 36.61
C ALA A 18 15.23 4.96 35.39
N LEU A 19 14.50 5.42 34.38
CA LEU A 19 14.42 4.84 33.04
C LEU A 19 14.75 5.97 32.08
N GLU A 20 16.04 6.12 31.76
CA GLU A 20 16.50 6.95 30.65
C GLU A 20 15.93 6.39 29.33
N ARG A 21 14.67 6.72 29.04
CA ARG A 21 14.05 6.46 27.75
C ARG A 21 13.46 7.77 27.24
N PRO A 22 13.66 8.10 25.95
CA PRO A 22 12.99 9.24 25.34
C PRO A 22 11.47 9.16 25.60
N VAL A 23 10.87 10.28 26.03
CA VAL A 23 9.42 10.42 26.30
C VAL A 23 8.55 10.28 25.03
N MET A 24 9.16 10.01 23.88
CA MET A 24 8.47 9.43 22.73
C MET A 24 8.73 7.93 22.67
N PRO A 25 7.91 7.08 23.34
CA PRO A 25 7.85 5.67 22.99
C PRO A 25 7.58 5.58 21.48
N LEU A 26 8.39 4.80 20.75
CA LEU A 26 8.32 4.66 19.28
C LEU A 26 6.85 4.57 18.84
N HIS A 27 6.30 5.65 18.32
CA HIS A 27 4.92 5.63 17.84
C HIS A 27 4.87 4.68 16.64
N PRO A 28 3.80 3.88 16.47
CA PRO A 28 3.58 3.17 15.22
C PRO A 28 3.42 4.20 14.10
N HIS A 29 4.51 4.49 13.41
CA HIS A 29 4.46 5.28 12.19
C HIS A 29 3.68 4.46 11.18
N ASN A 30 2.67 5.08 10.60
CA ASN A 30 2.04 4.59 9.39
C ASN A 30 2.38 5.55 8.26
N LEU A 31 2.32 5.05 7.03
CA LEU A 31 2.74 5.80 5.84
C LEU A 31 2.01 7.15 5.72
N PHE A 32 0.74 7.20 6.12
CA PHE A 32 -0.08 8.41 6.03
C PHE A 32 0.38 9.48 7.01
N LEU A 33 0.69 9.11 8.26
CA LEU A 33 1.27 10.01 9.25
C LEU A 33 2.68 10.44 8.86
N GLN A 34 3.49 9.55 8.27
CA GLN A 34 4.81 9.91 7.78
C GLN A 34 4.71 10.93 6.64
N ALA A 35 3.88 10.68 5.63
CA ALA A 35 3.67 11.60 4.51
C ALA A 35 3.16 12.97 4.98
N ARG A 36 2.31 12.96 6.02
CA ARG A 36 1.79 14.15 6.67
C ARG A 36 2.88 14.99 7.33
N LEU A 37 3.78 14.36 8.06
CA LEU A 37 4.84 15.04 8.82
C LEU A 37 5.96 15.53 7.90
N GLU A 38 6.33 14.74 6.89
CA GLU A 38 7.46 15.05 6.01
C GLU A 38 7.08 16.01 4.88
N LEU A 39 5.85 15.93 4.33
CA LEU A 39 5.42 16.71 3.16
C LEU A 39 4.21 17.62 3.44
N GLY A 40 3.68 17.64 4.67
CA GLY A 40 2.55 18.49 5.07
C GLY A 40 1.22 18.13 4.39
N TRP A 41 0.29 19.10 4.36
CA TRP A 41 -1.02 18.94 3.70
C TRP A 41 -0.89 18.59 2.21
N VAL A 42 0.10 19.14 1.52
CA VAL A 42 0.32 18.89 0.10
C VAL A 42 0.66 17.42 -0.14
N GLY A 43 1.60 16.86 0.62
CA GLY A 43 1.93 15.44 0.54
C GLY A 43 0.75 14.52 0.87
N SER A 44 -0.01 14.85 1.91
CA SER A 44 -1.23 14.09 2.25
C SER A 44 -2.26 14.11 1.12
N ALA A 45 -2.48 15.28 0.50
CA ALA A 45 -3.43 15.43 -0.60
C ALA A 45 -2.97 14.64 -1.84
N LEU A 46 -1.68 14.69 -2.18
CA LEU A 46 -1.11 13.91 -3.29
C LEU A 46 -1.21 12.40 -3.05
N LEU A 47 -0.93 11.95 -1.83
CA LEU A 47 -1.03 10.52 -1.47
C LEU A 47 -2.49 10.04 -1.57
N ALA A 48 -3.44 10.82 -1.05
CA ALA A 48 -4.86 10.52 -1.14
C ALA A 48 -5.35 10.51 -2.60
N TRP A 49 -4.97 11.54 -3.37
CA TRP A 49 -5.28 11.64 -4.79
C TRP A 49 -4.74 10.43 -5.57
N PHE A 50 -3.49 10.05 -5.35
CA PHE A 50 -2.87 8.89 -5.99
C PHE A 50 -3.64 7.60 -5.66
N GLY A 51 -3.99 7.38 -4.38
CA GLY A 51 -4.79 6.21 -3.96
C GLY A 51 -6.16 6.16 -4.64
N VAL A 52 -6.87 7.29 -4.67
CA VAL A 52 -8.20 7.39 -5.32
C VAL A 52 -8.11 7.17 -6.84
N VAL A 53 -7.14 7.79 -7.51
CA VAL A 53 -6.94 7.60 -8.95
C VAL A 53 -6.59 6.15 -9.26
N LEU A 54 -5.71 5.53 -8.47
CA LEU A 54 -5.34 4.13 -8.64
C LEU A 54 -6.56 3.21 -8.45
N LEU A 55 -7.36 3.41 -7.41
CA LEU A 55 -8.58 2.64 -7.16
C LEU A 55 -9.61 2.83 -8.30
N ALA A 56 -9.77 4.05 -8.81
CA ALA A 56 -10.65 4.33 -9.94
C ALA A 56 -10.17 3.64 -11.24
N ARG A 57 -8.85 3.57 -11.46
CA ARG A 57 -8.27 2.82 -12.58
C ARG A 57 -8.50 1.31 -12.43
N ILE A 58 -8.31 0.76 -11.23
CA ILE A 58 -8.59 -0.64 -10.93
C ILE A 58 -10.07 -0.98 -11.20
N GLY A 59 -10.99 -0.08 -10.83
CA GLY A 59 -12.43 -0.27 -11.06
C GLY A 59 -12.81 -0.47 -12.53
N ARG A 60 -12.02 0.07 -13.46
CA ARG A 60 -12.22 -0.01 -14.92
C ARG A 60 -11.62 -1.27 -15.55
N LEU A 61 -10.90 -2.10 -14.79
CA LEU A 61 -10.30 -3.33 -15.29
C LEU A 61 -11.36 -4.42 -15.56
N PRO A 62 -11.09 -5.35 -16.50
CA PRO A 62 -11.86 -6.58 -16.67
C PRO A 62 -11.91 -7.40 -15.37
N ARG A 63 -12.94 -8.25 -15.22
CA ARG A 63 -13.25 -8.95 -13.95
C ARG A 63 -12.06 -9.72 -13.36
N ALA A 64 -11.29 -10.43 -14.18
CA ALA A 64 -10.16 -11.25 -13.74
C ALA A 64 -8.99 -10.43 -13.16
N PRO A 65 -8.35 -9.50 -13.91
CA PRO A 65 -7.28 -8.65 -13.37
C PRO A 65 -7.77 -7.70 -12.26
N ARG A 66 -9.04 -7.28 -12.29
CA ARG A 66 -9.62 -6.39 -11.27
C ARG A 66 -9.59 -7.00 -9.87
N ALA A 67 -9.97 -8.28 -9.74
CA ALA A 67 -10.00 -8.95 -8.43
C ALA A 67 -8.60 -9.02 -7.81
N PHE A 68 -7.59 -9.37 -8.61
CA PHE A 68 -6.19 -9.38 -8.17
C PHE A 68 -5.73 -7.98 -7.77
N ALA A 69 -5.97 -6.97 -8.61
CA ALA A 69 -5.53 -5.60 -8.34
C ALA A 69 -6.20 -5.00 -7.08
N LEU A 70 -7.48 -5.27 -6.85
CA LEU A 70 -8.17 -4.86 -5.62
C LEU A 70 -7.57 -5.52 -4.37
N ALA A 71 -7.25 -6.81 -4.44
CA ALA A 71 -6.60 -7.52 -3.35
C ALA A 71 -5.22 -6.91 -3.05
N CYS A 72 -4.39 -6.70 -4.08
CA CYS A 72 -3.08 -6.04 -3.93
C CYS A 72 -3.20 -4.63 -3.36
N TYR A 73 -4.15 -3.82 -3.85
CA TYR A 73 -4.39 -2.47 -3.33
C TYR A 73 -4.78 -2.49 -1.85
N GLY A 74 -5.76 -3.33 -1.47
CA GLY A 74 -6.22 -3.46 -0.09
C GLY A 74 -5.12 -3.93 0.85
N SER A 75 -4.38 -4.99 0.48
CA SER A 75 -3.24 -5.47 1.26
C SER A 75 -2.15 -4.41 1.39
N SER A 76 -1.93 -3.60 0.34
CA SER A 76 -0.92 -2.54 0.38
C SER A 76 -1.29 -1.40 1.31
N VAL A 77 -2.55 -0.98 1.29
CA VAL A 77 -3.08 0.01 2.23
C VAL A 77 -3.02 -0.52 3.65
N LEU A 78 -3.37 -1.80 3.87
CA LEU A 78 -3.27 -2.43 5.18
C LEU A 78 -1.84 -2.39 5.72
N VAL A 79 -0.85 -2.80 4.92
CA VAL A 79 0.56 -2.72 5.33
C VAL A 79 0.97 -1.28 5.59
N ALA A 80 0.56 -0.33 4.73
CA ALA A 80 0.84 1.09 4.92
C ALA A 80 0.28 1.65 6.24
N CYS A 81 -0.78 1.06 6.81
CA CYS A 81 -1.34 1.43 8.12
C CYS A 81 -0.47 1.00 9.32
N PHE A 82 0.44 0.03 9.14
CA PHE A 82 1.27 -0.52 10.23
C PHE A 82 2.78 -0.39 9.97
N ALA A 83 3.18 0.03 8.77
CA ALA A 83 4.58 0.08 8.37
C ALA A 83 5.29 1.31 8.94
N TYR A 84 6.37 1.07 9.71
CA TYR A 84 7.24 2.09 10.31
C TYR A 84 7.98 2.99 9.32
N GLY A 85 7.89 2.73 8.01
CA GLY A 85 8.51 3.57 7.00
C GLY A 85 8.13 3.20 5.58
N ALA A 86 8.05 4.20 4.70
CA ALA A 86 7.83 4.00 3.26
C ALA A 86 8.94 3.20 2.56
N TRP A 87 10.18 3.34 3.05
CA TRP A 87 11.40 2.86 2.38
C TRP A 87 11.89 1.49 2.82
N GLN A 88 11.02 0.71 3.45
CA GLN A 88 11.38 -0.65 3.83
C GLN A 88 11.61 -1.49 2.58
N THR A 89 12.81 -2.06 2.42
CA THR A 89 13.19 -2.80 1.20
C THR A 89 12.23 -3.95 0.90
N TRP A 90 11.82 -4.71 1.92
CA TRP A 90 10.85 -5.79 1.77
C TRP A 90 9.51 -5.28 1.22
N TRP A 91 9.07 -4.10 1.66
CA TRP A 91 7.81 -3.49 1.25
C TRP A 91 7.85 -3.08 -0.23
N VAL A 92 8.93 -2.40 -0.64
CA VAL A 92 9.16 -2.02 -2.03
C VAL A 92 9.24 -3.27 -2.91
N CYS A 93 9.96 -4.32 -2.49
CA CYS A 93 10.03 -5.59 -3.23
C CYS A 93 8.66 -6.26 -3.37
N THR A 94 7.82 -6.28 -2.33
CA THR A 94 6.46 -6.84 -2.40
C THR A 94 5.59 -6.05 -3.37
N LEU A 95 5.65 -4.71 -3.37
CA LEU A 95 4.92 -3.87 -4.32
C LEU A 95 5.35 -4.12 -5.77
N LEU A 96 6.66 -4.23 -6.02
CA LEU A 96 7.21 -4.54 -7.34
C LEU A 96 6.80 -5.94 -7.81
N LEU A 97 6.87 -6.94 -6.94
CA LEU A 97 6.43 -8.30 -7.23
C LEU A 97 4.92 -8.33 -7.55
N ALA A 98 4.09 -7.63 -6.79
CA ALA A 98 2.65 -7.52 -7.05
C ALA A 98 2.37 -6.88 -8.42
N GLY A 99 3.10 -5.82 -8.79
CA GLY A 99 3.03 -5.20 -10.10
C GLY A 99 3.43 -6.16 -11.23
N PHE A 100 4.52 -6.92 -11.05
CA PHE A 100 4.96 -7.92 -12.02
C PHE A 100 3.91 -9.02 -12.23
N LEU A 101 3.37 -9.58 -11.15
CA LEU A 101 2.32 -10.60 -11.21
C LEU A 101 1.03 -10.05 -11.84
N PHE A 102 0.69 -8.78 -11.57
CA PHE A 102 -0.46 -8.13 -12.19
C PHE A 102 -0.34 -8.09 -13.71
N VAL A 103 0.82 -7.72 -14.26
CA VAL A 103 1.07 -7.76 -15.72
C VAL A 103 0.84 -9.18 -16.24
N GLY A 104 1.39 -10.19 -15.58
CA GLY A 104 1.20 -11.59 -15.97
C GLY A 104 -0.27 -12.07 -15.93
N VAL A 105 -1.13 -11.50 -15.07
CA VAL A 105 -2.57 -11.79 -15.03
C VAL A 105 -3.34 -10.99 -16.08
N ALA A 106 -2.97 -9.73 -16.30
CA ALA A 106 -3.60 -8.84 -17.27
C ALA A 106 -3.37 -9.32 -18.71
N GLU A 107 -2.21 -9.89 -18.98
CA GLU A 107 -1.83 -10.42 -20.30
C GLU A 107 -2.43 -11.78 -20.63
N ARG A 108 -3.18 -12.45 -19.72
CA ARG A 108 -3.75 -13.80 -20.01
C ARG A 108 -4.90 -13.70 -21.03
N PRO A 109 -4.69 -14.08 -22.30
CA PRO A 109 -5.76 -14.14 -23.28
C PRO A 109 -6.36 -15.56 -23.19
N GLY A 110 -7.68 -15.69 -23.03
CA GLY A 110 -8.34 -16.96 -23.39
C GLY A 110 -8.94 -17.82 -22.28
N LEU A 111 -9.83 -17.26 -21.45
CA LEU A 111 -10.95 -18.04 -20.89
C LEU A 111 -12.27 -17.79 -21.64
N THR A 112 -12.22 -17.05 -22.75
CA THR A 112 -13.36 -16.79 -23.66
C THR A 112 -13.39 -17.70 -24.87
N ALA A 113 -12.38 -18.55 -25.09
CA ALA A 113 -12.41 -19.60 -26.10
C ALA A 113 -12.94 -20.93 -25.51
N SER A 114 -14.09 -20.89 -24.84
CA SER A 114 -14.92 -22.10 -24.77
C SER A 114 -15.56 -22.22 -26.16
N ALA A 115 -15.01 -23.12 -26.99
CA ALA A 115 -15.61 -23.43 -28.27
C ALA A 115 -17.06 -23.87 -28.05
N PRO A 116 -18.06 -23.18 -28.65
CA PRO A 116 -19.43 -23.65 -28.60
C PRO A 116 -19.58 -24.80 -29.61
N GLY A 117 -19.89 -25.99 -29.08
CA GLY A 117 -20.59 -27.05 -29.82
C GLY A 117 -19.77 -27.81 -30.87
N SER A 118 -19.18 -28.94 -30.47
CA SER A 118 -19.15 -30.09 -31.37
C SER A 118 -20.43 -30.91 -31.14
N PRO A 119 -21.28 -31.14 -32.16
CA PRO A 119 -22.40 -32.05 -32.02
C PRO A 119 -21.86 -33.48 -31.82
N ARG A 120 -22.30 -34.16 -30.76
CA ARG A 120 -22.12 -35.61 -30.64
C ARG A 120 -22.93 -36.29 -31.75
N PRO A 121 -22.34 -37.14 -32.61
CA PRO A 121 -23.14 -38.04 -33.42
C PRO A 121 -23.78 -39.07 -32.48
N LEU A 122 -25.11 -39.17 -32.52
CA LEU A 122 -25.86 -40.21 -31.83
C LEU A 122 -25.66 -41.56 -32.56
N PRO A 123 -25.59 -42.68 -31.83
CA PRO A 123 -25.61 -44.02 -32.42
C PRO A 123 -26.97 -44.39 -33.02
#